data_AF-A0AAQ4DAR7-F1
#
_entry.id   AF-A0AAQ4DAR7-F1
#
_cell.length_a   1.000
_cell.length_b   1.000
_cell.length_c   1.000
_cell.angle_alpha   90.00
_cell.angle_beta   90.00
_cell.angle_gamma   90.00
#
_symmetry.space_group_name_H-M   'P 1'
#
loop_
_entity.id
_entity.type
_entity.pdbx_description
1 polymer ?
#
loop_
_entity_poly.entity_id
_entity_poly.type
_entity_poly.pdbx_seq_one_letter_code
_entity_poly.pdbx_strand_id
1 'polypeptide(L)'
;LSEAAAPADRSIRERRKPINMNRLVVVAIILKAGFCLSYDVQRTTSLGSVGGLKIDILGTTVEEYRGIPFAEPPIGQLRFKAPVPAK
;
A
#
# COMPACT_ATOMS: atom_id res chain seq x y z
N LEU A 1 -14.11 -68.84 -0.39
CA LEU A 1 -13.88 -68.12 0.88
C LEU A 1 -12.37 -68.06 1.03
N SER A 2 -11.66 -66.94 0.91
CA SER A 2 -11.91 -65.66 1.56
C SER A 2 -11.19 -64.57 0.76
N GLU A 3 -11.94 -63.51 0.49
CA GLU A 3 -11.48 -62.23 -0.03
C GLU A 3 -10.50 -61.59 0.96
N ALA A 4 -9.30 -61.22 0.52
CA ALA A 4 -8.38 -60.39 1.29
C ALA A 4 -8.37 -59.00 0.66
N ALA A 5 -9.33 -58.16 1.06
CA ALA A 5 -9.43 -56.78 0.64
C ALA A 5 -8.24 -55.97 1.19
N ALA A 6 -7.53 -55.28 0.29
CA ALA A 6 -6.44 -54.36 0.62
C ALA A 6 -6.96 -53.23 1.54
N PRO A 7 -6.20 -52.81 2.57
CA PRO A 7 -6.61 -51.71 3.43
C PRO A 7 -6.54 -50.41 2.64
N ALA A 8 -7.72 -49.85 2.34
CA ALA A 8 -7.84 -48.50 1.81
C ALA A 8 -7.10 -47.51 2.73
N ASP A 9 -6.10 -46.84 2.16
CA ASP A 9 -5.41 -45.70 2.76
C ASP A 9 -6.42 -44.63 3.12
N ARG A 10 -6.73 -44.57 4.41
CA ARG A 10 -7.85 -43.82 4.97
C ARG A 10 -7.34 -42.89 6.04
N SER A 11 -6.48 -41.92 5.74
CA SER A 11 -6.31 -40.79 6.67
C SER A 11 -5.66 -39.49 6.16
N ILE A 12 -5.24 -39.34 4.89
CA ILE A 12 -4.77 -38.03 4.40
C ILE A 12 -5.96 -37.14 4.01
N ARG A 13 -6.86 -36.90 4.97
CA ARG A 13 -7.79 -35.78 4.91
C ARG A 13 -7.18 -34.71 5.79
N GLU A 14 -6.19 -34.00 5.24
CA GLU A 14 -5.57 -32.85 5.90
C GLU A 14 -6.68 -31.97 6.44
N ARG A 15 -6.83 -31.95 7.77
CA ARG A 15 -7.74 -31.05 8.46
C ARG A 15 -7.15 -29.65 8.36
N ARG A 16 -7.33 -29.00 7.20
CA ARG A 16 -7.14 -27.56 7.08
C ARG A 16 -8.16 -26.91 8.01
N LYS A 17 -7.68 -26.53 9.19
CA LYS A 17 -8.47 -25.80 10.18
C LYS A 17 -8.94 -24.52 9.50
N PRO A 18 -10.23 -24.19 9.56
CA PRO A 18 -10.74 -23.00 8.89
C PRO A 18 -10.02 -21.78 9.44
N ILE A 19 -9.52 -20.95 8.53
CA ILE A 19 -8.84 -19.71 8.88
C ILE A 19 -9.89 -18.81 9.56
N ASN A 20 -9.68 -18.52 10.85
CA ASN A 20 -10.57 -17.66 11.61
C ASN A 20 -10.52 -16.24 11.02
N MET A 21 -11.65 -15.76 10.47
CA MET A 21 -11.76 -14.46 9.78
C MET A 21 -11.18 -13.30 10.60
N ASN A 22 -11.39 -13.30 11.92
CA ASN A 22 -10.86 -12.25 12.80
C ASN A 22 -9.32 -12.25 12.88
N ARG A 23 -8.69 -13.42 12.79
CA ARG A 23 -7.22 -13.53 12.72
C ARG A 23 -6.69 -13.02 11.38
N LEU A 24 -7.42 -13.26 10.29
CA LEU A 24 -7.08 -12.75 8.97
C LEU A 24 -7.16 -11.21 8.93
N VAL A 25 -8.18 -10.62 9.55
CA VAL A 25 -8.34 -9.16 9.66
C VAL A 25 -7.20 -8.52 10.45
N VAL A 26 -6.83 -9.08 11.61
CA VAL A 26 -5.70 -8.57 12.43
C VAL A 26 -4.38 -8.66 11.66
N VAL A 27 -4.14 -9.77 10.95
CA VAL A 27 -2.95 -9.92 10.10
C VAL A 27 -2.94 -8.88 8.98
N ALA A 28 -4.08 -8.60 8.33
CA ALA A 28 -4.16 -7.58 7.29
C ALA A 28 -3.89 -6.15 7.80
N ILE A 29 -4.32 -5.82 9.03
CA ILE A 29 -4.04 -4.53 9.68
C ILE A 29 -2.53 -4.40 9.98
N ILE A 30 -1.91 -5.44 10.54
CA ILE A 30 -0.46 -5.46 10.82
C ILE A 30 0.35 -5.35 9.53
N LEU A 31 -0.06 -6.04 8.47
CA LEU A 31 0.56 -5.94 7.15
C LEU A 31 0.47 -4.52 6.59
N LYS A 32 -0.72 -3.90 6.62
CA LYS A 32 -0.92 -2.51 6.19
C LYS A 32 0.00 -1.53 6.93
N ALA A 33 0.19 -1.71 8.24
CA ALA A 33 1.08 -0.88 9.04
C ALA A 33 2.57 -1.13 8.73
N GLY A 34 2.95 -2.38 8.40
CA GLY A 34 4.30 -2.73 7.96
C GLY A 34 4.68 -2.12 6.60
N PHE A 35 3.69 -1.90 5.73
CA PHE A 35 3.83 -1.09 4.53
C PHE A 35 3.60 0.39 4.83
N CYS A 36 4.40 0.97 5.72
CA CYS A 36 4.50 2.42 5.82
C CYS A 36 5.11 2.94 4.51
N LEU A 37 4.40 3.81 3.81
CA LEU A 37 4.88 4.41 2.56
C LEU A 37 6.03 5.38 2.90
N SER A 38 7.26 4.87 2.89
CA SER A 38 8.44 5.61 3.32
C SER A 38 8.95 6.52 2.21
N TYR A 39 8.64 7.80 2.31
CA TYR A 39 9.45 8.84 1.67
C TYR A 39 10.84 8.85 2.32
N ASP A 40 11.90 9.04 1.52
CA ASP A 40 13.28 9.08 2.04
C ASP A 40 13.62 10.45 2.67
N VAL A 41 12.86 11.49 2.31
CA VAL A 41 13.02 12.83 2.86
C VAL A 41 11.66 13.50 3.02
N GLN A 42 11.54 14.37 4.01
CA GLN A 42 10.34 15.15 4.28
C GLN A 42 10.72 16.62 4.51
N ARG A 43 10.01 17.55 3.87
CA ARG A 43 10.24 19.00 3.99
C ARG A 43 8.95 19.72 4.36
N THR A 44 9.05 20.74 5.20
CA THR A 44 7.90 21.57 5.60
C THR A 44 7.76 22.76 4.66
N THR A 45 6.55 22.97 4.16
CA THR A 45 6.16 24.13 3.34
C THR A 45 5.15 24.99 4.11
N SER A 46 4.76 26.14 3.56
CA SER A 46 3.72 26.99 4.16
C SER A 46 2.35 26.33 4.26
N LEU A 47 2.06 25.32 3.43
CA LEU A 47 0.77 24.62 3.37
C LEU A 47 0.79 23.22 4.00
N GLY A 48 1.93 22.82 4.58
CA GLY A 48 2.08 21.50 5.19
C GLY A 48 3.35 20.80 4.74
N SER A 49 3.46 19.52 5.11
CA SER A 49 4.67 18.75 4.85
C SER A 49 4.58 17.94 3.57
N VAL A 50 5.69 17.89 2.82
CA VAL A 50 5.83 17.16 1.56
C VAL A 50 6.90 16.10 1.70
N GLY A 51 6.56 14.86 1.33
CA GLY A 51 7.50 13.76 1.22
C GLY A 51 8.16 13.71 -0.16
N GLY A 52 9.44 13.33 -0.18
CA GLY A 52 10.24 13.18 -1.38
C GLY A 52 11.12 11.93 -1.34
N LEU A 53 11.80 11.66 -2.46
CA LEU A 53 12.72 10.54 -2.62
C LEU A 53 14.11 11.05 -2.95
N LYS A 54 15.17 10.40 -2.45
CA LYS A 54 16.51 10.63 -3.00
C LYS A 54 16.72 9.71 -4.19
N ILE A 55 17.10 10.30 -5.32
CA ILE A 55 17.40 9.58 -6.56
C ILE A 55 18.79 9.95 -7.05
N ASP A 56 19.49 8.98 -7.63
CA ASP A 56 20.82 9.21 -8.21
C ASP A 56 20.70 9.49 -9.71
N ILE A 57 21.20 10.64 -10.12
CA ILE A 57 21.25 11.08 -11.51
C ILE A 57 22.70 11.40 -11.86
N LEU A 58 23.27 10.65 -12.81
CA LEU A 58 24.65 10.85 -13.30
C LEU A 58 25.70 10.91 -12.17
N GLY A 59 25.53 10.07 -11.14
CA GLY A 59 26.43 10.02 -9.98
C GLY A 59 26.20 11.11 -8.93
N THR A 60 25.13 11.91 -9.06
CA THR A 60 24.72 12.91 -8.08
C THR A 60 23.38 12.52 -7.47
N THR A 61 23.32 12.44 -6.15
CA THR A 61 22.06 12.24 -5.42
C THR A 61 21.28 13.54 -5.33
N VAL A 62 20.02 13.54 -5.76
CA VAL A 62 19.11 14.68 -5.67
C VAL A 62 17.83 14.30 -4.95
N GLU A 63 17.18 15.27 -4.31
CA GLU A 63 15.85 15.08 -3.71
C GLU A 63 14.77 15.41 -4.74
N GLU A 64 13.88 14.46 -4.98
CA GLU A 64 12.77 14.58 -5.91
C GLU A 64 11.44 14.69 -5.17
N TYR A 65 10.67 15.72 -5.52
CA TYR A 65 9.31 15.94 -5.03
C TYR A 65 8.36 16.12 -6.22
N ARG A 66 7.33 15.29 -6.32
CA ARG A 66 6.39 15.27 -7.47
C ARG A 66 4.94 15.42 -6.99
N GLY A 67 4.11 16.04 -7.84
CA GLY A 67 2.67 16.13 -7.61
C GLY A 67 2.24 17.07 -6.48
N ILE A 68 3.10 18.01 -6.06
CA ILE A 68 2.76 18.99 -5.03
C ILE A 68 1.71 19.97 -5.59
N PRO A 69 0.51 20.07 -4.98
CA PRO A 69 -0.48 21.03 -5.42
C PRO A 69 -0.09 22.45 -5.01
N PHE A 70 -0.21 23.40 -5.94
CA PHE A 70 -0.07 24.83 -5.68
C PHE A 70 -1.38 25.61 -5.84
N ALA A 71 -2.37 24.99 -6.48
CA ALA A 71 -3.69 25.57 -6.75
C ALA A 71 -4.78 24.49 -6.62
N GLU A 72 -6.02 24.93 -6.42
CA GLU A 72 -7.21 24.08 -6.50
C GLU A 72 -7.38 23.52 -7.94
N PRO A 73 -7.83 22.26 -8.11
CA PRO A 73 -8.03 21.67 -9.44
C PRO A 73 -9.01 22.49 -10.31
N PRO A 74 -8.67 22.82 -11.58
CA PRO A 74 -9.48 23.70 -12.43
C PRO A 74 -10.68 22.97 -13.08
N ILE A 75 -11.50 22.33 -12.26
CA ILE A 75 -12.65 21.52 -12.67
C ILE A 75 -13.98 22.23 -12.36
N GLY A 76 -15.05 21.84 -13.06
CA GLY A 76 -16.38 22.41 -12.88
C GLY A 76 -16.40 23.93 -13.09
N GLN A 77 -16.85 24.66 -12.07
CA GLN A 77 -16.98 26.12 -12.09
C GLN A 77 -15.63 26.86 -12.07
N LEU A 78 -14.52 26.18 -11.78
CA LEU A 78 -13.17 26.73 -11.84
C LEU A 78 -12.54 26.61 -13.23
N ARG A 79 -13.15 25.84 -14.14
CA ARG A 79 -12.65 25.71 -15.51
C ARG A 79 -12.64 27.08 -16.18
N PHE A 80 -11.55 27.38 -16.90
CA PHE A 80 -11.34 28.65 -17.60
C PHE A 80 -11.25 29.90 -16.70
N LYS A 81 -11.17 29.75 -15.37
CA LYS A 81 -10.92 30.86 -14.44
C LYS A 81 -9.44 30.92 -14.03
N ALA A 82 -9.04 32.04 -13.44
CA ALA A 82 -7.74 32.18 -12.81
C ALA A 82 -7.54 31.11 -11.71
N PRO A 83 -6.30 30.62 -11.50
CA PRO A 83 -6.02 29.61 -10.49
C PRO A 83 -6.30 30.15 -9.08
N VAL A 84 -6.90 29.31 -8.24
CA VAL A 84 -7.14 29.59 -6.82
C VAL A 84 -6.01 28.92 -6.02
N PRO A 85 -5.29 29.61 -5.12
CA PRO A 85 -4.22 29.00 -4.33
C PRO A 85 -4.68 27.77 -3.55
N ALA A 86 -3.82 26.75 -3.47
CA ALA A 86 -4.07 25.56 -2.66
C ALA A 86 -4.21 25.94 -1.16
N LYS A 87 -5.04 25.18 -0.45
CA LYS A 87 -5.30 25.33 0.98
C LYS A 87 -5.01 24.03 1.71
#